data_AF-A0A1G9RHB3-F1
#
_entry.id   AF-A0A1G9RHB3-F1
#
_cell.length_a   1.000
_cell.length_b   1.000
_cell.length_c   1.000
_cell.angle_alpha   90.00
_cell.angle_beta   90.00
_cell.angle_gamma   90.00
#
_symmetry.space_group_name_H-M   'P 1'
#
loop_
_entity.id
_entity.type
_entity.pdbx_description
1 polymer ?
#
loop_
_entity_poly.entity_id
_entity_poly.type
_entity_poly.pdbx_seq_one_letter_code
_entity_poly.pdbx_strand_id
1 'polypeptide(L)'
;MNEADPHIHVERKVLESSPAVRNLVTSMLGRAIDAPSVVASGCGLRVPYAMTSPHPESVTCLPCRDHAHREYLRFADQFERLGAAAGSTVTSGQVTEAAQRLRDLANRFARAR
;
A
#
# COMPACT_ATOMS: atom_id res chain seq x y z
N MET A 1 -4.71 23.39 -20.53
CA MET A 1 -4.51 23.20 -19.07
C MET A 1 -5.30 21.97 -18.70
N ASN A 2 -4.61 20.87 -18.37
CA ASN A 2 -5.30 19.63 -17.99
C ASN A 2 -5.89 19.87 -16.59
N GLU A 3 -7.21 19.77 -16.44
CA GLU A 3 -7.84 19.78 -15.12
C GLU A 3 -7.09 18.80 -14.22
N ALA A 4 -6.61 19.28 -13.08
CA ALA A 4 -5.94 18.41 -12.12
C ALA A 4 -6.94 17.31 -11.73
N ASP A 5 -6.56 16.05 -11.97
CA ASP A 5 -7.37 14.89 -11.61
C ASP A 5 -7.82 15.04 -10.15
N PRO A 6 -9.13 15.18 -9.86
CA PRO A 6 -9.62 15.47 -8.52
C PRO A 6 -9.59 14.23 -7.62
N HIS A 7 -9.26 13.07 -8.17
CA HIS A 7 -9.29 11.84 -7.40
C HIS A 7 -8.06 11.69 -6.51
N ILE A 8 -8.26 11.05 -5.37
CA ILE A 8 -7.17 10.54 -4.53
C ILE A 8 -6.80 9.15 -5.03
N HIS A 9 -5.52 8.96 -5.29
CA HIS A 9 -4.96 7.74 -5.87
C HIS A 9 -4.26 6.88 -4.83
N VAL A 10 -3.83 5.70 -5.26
CA VAL A 10 -2.92 4.84 -4.53
C VAL A 10 -1.60 4.81 -5.28
N GLU A 11 -0.48 4.92 -4.58
CA GLU A 11 0.84 4.75 -5.19
C GLU A 11 0.98 3.30 -5.72
N ARG A 12 1.60 3.12 -6.90
CA ARG A 12 1.71 1.81 -7.57
C ARG A 12 2.30 0.74 -6.65
N LYS A 13 3.28 1.11 -5.83
CA LYS A 13 3.96 0.24 -4.85
C LYS A 13 3.39 0.39 -3.44
N VAL A 14 2.07 0.41 -3.29
CA VAL A 14 1.34 0.73 -2.04
C VAL A 14 1.92 0.16 -0.74
N LEU A 15 2.50 -1.05 -0.77
CA LEU A 15 3.11 -1.70 0.38
C LEU A 15 4.50 -1.15 0.74
N GLU A 16 5.33 -0.85 -0.26
CA GLU A 16 6.67 -0.27 -0.10
C GLU A 16 6.60 1.24 0.19
N SER A 17 5.54 1.88 -0.32
CA SER A 17 5.31 3.31 -0.23
C SER A 17 4.68 3.75 1.10
N SER A 18 4.46 2.82 2.03
CA SER A 18 3.81 3.11 3.31
C SER A 18 4.61 4.15 4.12
N PRO A 19 3.94 5.14 4.76
CA PRO A 19 4.58 6.06 5.69
C PRO A 19 5.40 5.33 6.76
N ALA A 20 4.99 4.13 7.18
CA ALA A 20 5.72 3.31 8.14
C ALA A 20 7.12 2.90 7.62
N VAL A 21 7.24 2.53 6.34
CA VAL A 21 8.52 2.16 5.72
C VAL A 21 9.44 3.37 5.61
N ARG A 22 8.91 4.54 5.21
CA ARG A 22 9.71 5.78 5.16
C ARG A 22 10.11 6.27 6.54
N ASN A 23 9.24 6.17 7.54
CA ASN A 23 9.56 6.51 8.93
C ASN A 23 10.65 5.58 9.49
N LEU A 24 10.60 4.28 9.15
CA LEU A 24 11.66 3.33 9.51
C LEU A 24 13.01 3.72 8.89
N VAL A 25 13.03 4.04 7.58
CA VAL A 25 14.24 4.50 6.89
C VAL A 25 14.77 5.80 7.50
N THR A 26 13.88 6.74 7.81
CA THR A 26 14.23 8.00 8.47
C THR A 26 14.83 7.76 9.87
N SER A 27 14.24 6.85 10.64
CA SER A 27 14.73 6.47 11.97
C SER A 27 16.09 5.77 11.92
N MET A 28 16.39 5.02 10.86
CA MET A 28 17.68 4.34 10.68
C MET A 28 18.77 5.28 10.20
N LEU A 29 18.45 6.21 9.29
CA LEU A 29 19.43 7.04 8.62
C LEU A 29 19.57 8.45 9.24
N GLY A 30 18.69 8.81 10.18
CA GLY A 30 18.65 10.13 10.80
C GLY A 30 18.31 11.26 9.81
N ARG A 31 17.81 10.92 8.62
CA ARG A 31 17.45 11.87 7.57
C ARG A 31 16.13 11.48 6.93
N ALA A 32 15.17 12.40 6.97
CA ALA A 32 13.96 12.29 6.18
C ALA A 32 14.35 12.49 4.71
N ILE A 33 13.97 11.55 3.85
CA ILE A 33 14.10 11.74 2.41
C ILE A 33 12.95 12.67 2.00
N ASP A 34 13.25 13.73 1.25
CA ASP A 34 12.21 14.59 0.70
C ASP A 34 11.18 13.74 -0.04
N ALA A 35 9.90 14.02 0.24
CA ALA A 35 8.82 13.31 -0.44
C ALA A 35 8.89 13.63 -1.94
N PRO A 36 8.75 12.62 -2.83
CA PRO A 36 8.74 12.87 -4.26
C PRO A 36 7.59 13.82 -4.62
N SER A 37 7.80 14.72 -5.57
CA SER A 37 6.74 15.64 -6.02
C SER A 37 5.64 14.90 -6.79
N VAL A 38 6.00 13.86 -7.54
CA VAL A 38 5.11 13.07 -8.40
C VAL A 38 5.45 11.58 -8.29
N VAL A 39 4.42 10.73 -8.25
CA VAL A 39 4.56 9.26 -8.18
C VAL A 39 3.72 8.56 -9.23
N ALA A 40 4.11 7.33 -9.59
CA ALA A 40 3.29 6.46 -10.39
C ALA A 40 2.16 5.88 -9.52
N SER A 41 0.92 5.98 -10.00
CA SER A 41 -0.26 5.45 -9.31
C SER A 41 -0.62 4.04 -9.78
N GLY A 42 -1.46 3.35 -9.00
CA GLY A 42 -2.04 2.06 -9.35
C GLY A 42 -2.86 2.09 -10.64
N CYS A 43 -3.49 3.22 -10.96
CA CYS A 43 -4.23 3.40 -12.22
C CYS A 43 -3.33 3.72 -13.44
N GLY A 44 -2.02 3.82 -13.25
CA GLY A 44 -1.06 4.06 -14.34
C GLY A 44 -0.77 5.54 -14.63
N LEU A 45 -1.49 6.46 -13.99
CA LEU A 45 -1.22 7.90 -14.09
C LEU A 45 -0.01 8.30 -13.24
N ARG A 46 0.67 9.38 -13.64
CA ARG A 46 1.62 10.09 -12.76
C ARG A 46 0.89 11.23 -12.08
N VAL A 47 0.85 11.20 -10.75
CA VAL A 47 0.07 12.14 -9.94
C VAL A 47 0.93 12.78 -8.85
N PRO A 48 0.62 13.99 -8.37
CA PRO A 48 1.31 14.56 -7.22
C PRO A 48 1.26 13.61 -6.02
N TYR A 49 2.36 13.48 -5.27
CA TYR A 49 2.40 12.59 -4.10
C TYR A 49 1.32 12.95 -3.06
N ALA A 50 1.04 14.24 -2.91
CA ALA A 50 -0.03 14.77 -2.05
C ALA A 50 -1.44 14.30 -2.45
N MET A 51 -1.63 13.84 -3.69
CA MET A 51 -2.89 13.28 -4.20
C MET A 51 -2.93 11.75 -4.09
N THR A 52 -2.08 11.15 -3.25
CA THR A 52 -2.11 9.71 -2.97
C THR A 52 -2.41 9.44 -1.49
N SER A 53 -3.06 8.31 -1.22
CA SER A 53 -3.29 7.83 0.15
C SER A 53 -3.20 6.31 0.19
N PRO A 54 -2.56 5.73 1.23
CA PRO A 54 -2.63 4.29 1.49
C PRO A 54 -3.93 3.89 2.21
N HIS A 55 -4.76 4.86 2.60
CA HIS A 55 -5.96 4.63 3.40
C HIS A 55 -7.20 4.44 2.51
N PRO A 56 -7.89 3.28 2.58
CA PRO A 56 -9.03 2.99 1.70
C PRO A 56 -10.15 4.04 1.74
N GLU A 57 -10.39 4.66 2.88
CA GLU A 57 -11.42 5.68 3.11
C GLU A 57 -11.14 6.99 2.38
N SER A 58 -9.88 7.27 2.03
CA SER A 58 -9.49 8.50 1.35
C SER A 58 -9.44 8.34 -0.17
N VAL A 59 -9.33 7.11 -0.69
CA VAL A 59 -9.08 6.85 -2.11
C VAL A 59 -10.38 6.90 -2.91
N THR A 60 -10.49 7.87 -3.80
CA THR A 60 -11.67 8.07 -4.66
C THR A 60 -11.48 7.55 -6.09
N CYS A 61 -10.23 7.28 -6.51
CA CYS A 61 -9.96 6.71 -7.84
C CYS A 61 -10.30 5.20 -7.87
N LEU A 62 -11.41 4.81 -8.51
CA LEU A 62 -11.87 3.42 -8.56
C LEU A 62 -10.82 2.43 -9.11
N PRO A 63 -10.11 2.70 -10.21
CA PRO A 63 -9.05 1.80 -10.68
C PRO A 63 -7.90 1.62 -9.66
N CYS A 64 -7.57 2.65 -8.88
CA CYS A 64 -6.59 2.55 -7.80
C CYS A 64 -7.09 1.69 -6.64
N ARG A 65 -8.39 1.73 -6.33
CA ARG A 65 -8.98 0.84 -5.31
C ARG A 65 -8.90 -0.63 -5.74
N ASP A 66 -9.24 -0.91 -7.00
CA ASP A 66 -9.15 -2.26 -7.55
C ASP A 66 -7.68 -2.75 -7.60
N HIS A 67 -6.74 -1.87 -7.94
CA HIS A 67 -5.31 -2.15 -7.85
C HIS A 67 -4.89 -2.51 -6.42
N ALA A 68 -5.19 -1.65 -5.46
CA ALA A 68 -4.84 -1.87 -4.06
C ALA A 68 -5.42 -3.18 -3.52
N HIS A 69 -6.71 -3.45 -3.79
CA HIS A 69 -7.36 -4.71 -3.42
C HIS A 69 -6.56 -5.93 -3.90
N ARG A 70 -6.15 -5.95 -5.18
CA ARG A 70 -5.36 -7.06 -5.74
C ARG A 70 -3.96 -7.16 -5.11
N GLU A 71 -3.29 -6.04 -4.88
CA GLU A 71 -1.94 -6.03 -4.29
C GLU A 71 -1.94 -6.53 -2.85
N TYR A 72 -2.90 -6.09 -2.03
CA TYR A 72 -3.01 -6.55 -0.64
C TYR A 72 -3.35 -8.04 -0.53
N LEU A 73 -4.21 -8.57 -1.41
CA LEU A 73 -4.46 -10.02 -1.47
C LEU A 73 -3.22 -10.80 -1.90
N ARG A 74 -2.54 -10.37 -2.97
CA ARG A 74 -1.31 -11.03 -3.43
C ARG A 74 -0.25 -11.07 -2.33
N PHE A 75 -0.14 -9.98 -1.56
CA PHE A 75 0.82 -9.91 -0.46
C PHE A 75 0.42 -10.79 0.72
N ALA A 76 -0.87 -10.89 1.06
CA ALA A 76 -1.33 -11.83 2.08
C ALA A 76 -0.93 -13.27 1.74
N ASP A 77 -1.13 -13.68 0.48
CA ASP A 77 -0.76 -15.01 0.00
C ASP A 77 0.76 -15.22 0.01
N GLN A 78 1.53 -14.19 -0.37
CA GLN A 78 3.00 -14.26 -0.32
C GLN A 78 3.51 -14.36 1.12
N PHE A 79 2.90 -13.63 2.06
CA PHE A 79 3.28 -13.62 3.47
C PHE A 79 3.06 -14.98 4.13
N GLU A 80 1.93 -15.65 3.82
CA GLU A 80 1.68 -17.02 4.29
C GLU A 80 2.69 -18.03 3.73
N ARG A 81 3.05 -17.92 2.45
CA ARG A 81 4.07 -18.78 1.83
C ARG A 81 5.46 -18.58 2.44
N LEU A 82 5.85 -17.34 2.73
CA LEU A 82 7.13 -17.02 3.35
C LEU A 82 7.17 -17.44 4.82
N GLY A 83 6.07 -17.27 5.55
CA GLY A 83 5.94 -17.73 6.94
C GLY A 83 6.01 -19.24 7.09
N ALA A 84 5.61 -19.99 6.07
CA ALA A 84 5.73 -21.44 6.02
C ALA A 84 7.16 -21.93 5.67
N ALA A 85 8.08 -21.04 5.27
CA ALA A 85 9.45 -21.41 4.95
C ALA A 85 10.27 -21.71 6.21
N ALA A 86 11.02 -22.82 6.18
CA ALA A 86 11.88 -23.24 7.28
C ALA A 86 12.96 -22.19 7.57
N GLY A 87 13.10 -21.78 8.84
CA GLY A 87 14.08 -20.78 9.30
C GLY A 87 13.50 -19.39 9.59
N SER A 88 12.19 -19.18 9.43
CA SER A 88 11.53 -17.93 9.85
C SER A 88 11.48 -17.81 11.38
N THR A 89 11.84 -16.63 11.91
CA THR A 89 11.66 -16.28 13.34
C THR A 89 10.22 -15.89 13.68
N VAL A 90 9.36 -15.77 12.66
CA VAL A 90 7.94 -15.40 12.81
C VAL A 90 7.11 -16.66 13.05
N THR A 91 6.31 -16.66 14.11
CA THR A 91 5.42 -17.79 14.41
C THR A 91 4.29 -17.91 13.39
N SER A 92 3.76 -19.11 13.19
CA SER A 92 2.61 -19.35 12.31
C SER A 92 1.37 -18.53 12.70
N GLY A 93 1.17 -18.29 14.00
CA GLY A 93 0.10 -17.42 14.50
C GLY A 93 0.26 -15.96 14.06
N GLN A 94 1.47 -15.41 14.17
CA GLN A 94 1.77 -14.04 13.72
C GLN A 94 1.62 -13.88 12.20
N VAL A 95 2.01 -14.91 11.43
CA VAL A 95 1.82 -14.93 9.96
C VAL A 95 0.34 -14.91 9.61
N THR A 96 -0.46 -15.75 10.25
CA THR A 96 -1.91 -15.84 10.02
C THR A 96 -2.61 -14.53 10.37
N GLU A 97 -2.28 -13.95 11.52
CA GLU A 97 -2.86 -12.68 11.95
C GLU A 97 -2.51 -11.54 10.98
N ALA A 98 -1.24 -11.45 10.56
CA ALA A 98 -0.82 -10.44 9.59
C ALA A 98 -1.52 -10.62 8.23
N ALA A 99 -1.62 -11.85 7.73
CA ALA A 99 -2.33 -12.16 6.49
C ALA A 99 -3.82 -11.78 6.59
N GLN A 100 -4.47 -12.03 7.73
CA GLN A 100 -5.84 -11.63 7.97
C GLN A 100 -6.01 -10.12 7.92
N ARG A 101 -5.13 -9.35 8.58
CA ARG A 101 -5.15 -7.87 8.53
C ARG A 101 -4.99 -7.35 7.10
N LEU A 102 -4.13 -7.97 6.29
CA LEU A 102 -3.95 -7.61 4.87
C LEU A 102 -5.21 -7.88 4.06
N ARG A 103 -5.89 -9.02 4.28
CA ARG A 103 -7.18 -9.34 3.65
C ARG A 103 -8.27 -8.36 4.06
N ASP A 104 -8.35 -8.00 5.33
CA ASP A 104 -9.33 -7.02 5.82
C ASP A 104 -9.12 -5.65 5.17
N LEU A 105 -7.86 -5.23 5.00
CA LEU A 105 -7.52 -4.00 4.29
C LEU A 105 -7.88 -4.07 2.80
N ALA A 106 -7.59 -5.20 2.14
CA ALA A 106 -7.99 -5.45 0.76
C ALA A 106 -9.51 -5.31 0.60
N ASN A 107 -10.28 -5.94 1.50
CA ASN A 107 -11.74 -5.90 1.49
C ASN A 107 -12.28 -4.47 1.65
N ARG A 108 -11.63 -3.63 2.46
CA ARG A 108 -12.01 -2.22 2.60
C ARG A 108 -11.84 -1.44 1.30
N PHE A 109 -10.79 -1.71 0.53
CA PHE A 109 -10.64 -1.12 -0.81
C PHE A 109 -11.79 -1.52 -1.75
N ALA A 110 -12.28 -2.76 -1.66
CA ALA A 110 -13.40 -3.23 -2.49
C ALA A 110 -14.77 -2.65 -2.08
N ARG A 111 -15.00 -2.33 -0.80
CA ARG A 111 -16.33 -2.01 -0.24
C ARG A 111 -16.81 -0.55 -0.37
N ALA A 112 -15.92 0.45 -0.27
CA ALA A 112 -16.36 1.86 -0.28
C ALA A 112 -16.51 2.41 -1.71
N ARG A 113 -17.44 1.84 -2.48
CA ARG A 113 -17.86 2.31 -3.80
C ARG A 113 -18.97 3.35 -3.70
#